data_AF-A0A6I1N5A9-F1
#
_entry.id   AF-A0A6I1N5A9-F1
#
_cell.length_a   1.000
_cell.length_b   1.000
_cell.length_c   1.000
_cell.angle_alpha   90.00
_cell.angle_beta   90.00
_cell.angle_gamma   90.00
#
_symmetry.space_group_name_H-M   'P 1'
#
loop_
_entity.id
_entity.type
_entity.pdbx_description
1 polymer ?
#
loop_
_entity_poly.entity_id
_entity_poly.type
_entity_poly.pdbx_seq_one_letter_code
_entity_poly.pdbx_strand_id
1 'polypeptide(L)'
;MTVPANLVQSIRAFRVVELQEEAARLGHHFLYAHPLAGTTKQQVLGLIAESFQFPKGIGKNFDGLRETLTTTMAAAGHQEGFLVVLEQLPNAQKFDKEARETLLDVFRDAADYWAEKQVPFRVFYSFE
;
A
#
# COMPACT_ATOMS: atom_id res chain seq x y z
N MET A 1 11.48 -17.01 -3.75
CA MET A 1 11.44 -16.06 -2.61
C MET A 1 10.37 -16.51 -1.62
N THR A 2 10.71 -16.89 -0.40
CA THR A 2 9.72 -17.25 0.64
C THR A 2 9.32 -16.00 1.42
N VAL A 3 8.56 -15.14 0.75
CA VAL A 3 7.96 -13.96 1.37
C VAL A 3 6.58 -14.36 1.88
N PRO A 4 6.25 -14.16 3.18
CA PRO A 4 4.91 -14.41 3.72
C PRO A 4 3.80 -13.86 2.82
N ALA A 5 2.67 -14.56 2.78
CA ALA A 5 1.55 -14.20 1.91
C ALA A 5 0.97 -12.82 2.26
N ASN A 6 0.97 -12.48 3.55
CA ASN A 6 0.49 -11.22 4.09
C ASN A 6 1.58 -10.61 4.96
N LEU A 7 2.05 -9.41 4.59
CA LEU A 7 3.07 -8.69 5.35
C LEU A 7 3.18 -7.23 4.97
N VAL A 8 3.85 -6.46 5.83
CA VAL A 8 4.33 -5.10 5.55
C VAL A 8 5.81 -5.01 5.93
N GLN A 9 6.70 -4.83 4.96
CA GLN A 9 8.16 -4.77 5.23
C GLN A 9 8.90 -3.76 4.37
N SER A 10 10.13 -3.43 4.76
CA SER A 10 10.98 -2.55 3.96
C SER A 10 11.41 -3.21 2.65
N ILE A 11 11.44 -2.46 1.54
CA ILE A 11 11.76 -2.96 0.19
C ILE A 11 13.22 -3.44 0.02
N ARG A 12 14.14 -3.02 0.90
CA ARG A 12 15.61 -3.19 0.90
C ARG A 12 16.26 -4.18 -0.10
N ALA A 13 15.84 -5.44 -0.15
CA ALA A 13 16.47 -6.48 -0.96
C ALA A 13 15.80 -6.72 -2.34
N PHE A 14 14.67 -6.06 -2.61
CA PHE A 14 13.84 -6.29 -3.79
C PHE A 14 13.85 -5.06 -4.69
N ARG A 15 13.94 -5.28 -6.01
CA ARG A 15 13.75 -4.20 -6.98
C ARG A 15 12.26 -4.09 -7.31
N VAL A 16 11.78 -2.86 -7.53
CA VAL A 16 10.38 -2.61 -7.91
C VAL A 16 9.99 -3.42 -9.16
N VAL A 17 10.90 -3.52 -10.14
CA VAL A 17 10.70 -4.31 -11.36
C VAL A 17 10.49 -5.79 -11.07
N GLU A 18 11.30 -6.38 -10.18
CA GLU A 18 11.18 -7.80 -9.79
C GLU A 18 9.85 -8.05 -9.07
N LEU A 19 9.40 -7.10 -8.24
CA LEU A 19 8.11 -7.16 -7.56
C LEU A 19 6.94 -7.05 -8.55
N GLN A 20 7.06 -6.21 -9.57
CA GLN A 20 6.05 -6.07 -10.63
C GLN A 20 5.94 -7.34 -11.48
N GLU A 21 7.08 -7.91 -11.88
CA GLU A 21 7.13 -9.18 -12.61
C GLU A 21 6.53 -10.33 -11.79
N GLU A 22 6.82 -10.38 -10.49
CA GLU A 22 6.27 -11.39 -9.59
C GLU A 22 4.75 -11.22 -9.38
N ALA A 23 4.26 -9.99 -9.25
CA ALA A 23 2.82 -9.72 -9.20
C ALA A 23 2.12 -10.21 -10.48
N ALA A 24 2.70 -9.92 -11.65
CA ALA A 24 2.18 -10.40 -12.93
C ALA A 24 2.19 -11.94 -13.03
N ARG A 25 3.27 -12.58 -12.56
CA ARG A 25 3.40 -14.05 -12.54
C ARG A 25 2.36 -14.72 -11.64
N LEU A 26 2.03 -14.10 -10.52
CA LEU A 26 1.04 -14.59 -9.56
C LEU A 26 -0.40 -14.18 -9.91
N GLY A 27 -0.60 -13.32 -10.92
CA GLY A 27 -1.92 -12.75 -11.23
C GLY A 27 -2.43 -11.76 -10.18
N HIS A 28 -1.55 -11.27 -9.30
CA HIS A 28 -1.90 -10.32 -8.25
C HIS A 28 -1.95 -8.88 -8.79
N HIS A 29 -2.78 -8.05 -8.16
CA HIS A 29 -2.81 -6.62 -8.42
C HIS A 29 -1.49 -5.98 -7.95
N PHE A 30 -0.85 -5.23 -8.85
CA PHE A 30 0.34 -4.44 -8.53
C PHE A 30 -0.05 -2.99 -8.28
N LEU A 31 0.11 -2.53 -7.05
CA LEU A 31 -0.18 -1.15 -6.62
C LEU A 31 1.13 -0.45 -6.30
N TYR A 32 1.50 0.55 -7.09
CA TYR A 32 2.75 1.29 -6.90
C TYR A 32 2.46 2.76 -6.61
N ALA A 33 3.14 3.33 -5.64
CA ALA A 33 3.09 4.77 -5.35
C ALA A 33 4.48 5.30 -5.00
N HIS A 34 4.77 6.51 -5.51
CA HIS A 34 5.97 7.28 -5.21
C HIS A 34 5.58 8.64 -4.63
N PRO A 35 5.20 8.72 -3.34
CA PRO A 35 4.63 9.95 -2.78
C PRO A 35 5.68 10.95 -2.28
N LEU A 36 6.94 10.89 -2.75
CA LEU A 36 8.05 11.73 -2.28
C LEU A 36 7.76 13.23 -2.37
N ALA A 37 6.99 13.66 -3.38
CA ALA A 37 6.60 15.07 -3.55
C ALA A 37 5.62 15.57 -2.48
N GLY A 38 5.04 14.69 -1.66
CA GLY A 38 4.08 15.04 -0.63
C GLY A 38 4.72 15.68 0.60
N THR A 39 4.29 16.89 0.96
CA THR A 39 4.81 17.61 2.14
C THR A 39 3.89 17.56 3.35
N THR A 40 2.65 17.08 3.17
CA THR A 40 1.62 16.97 4.22
C THR A 40 0.93 15.62 4.17
N LYS A 41 0.34 15.18 5.29
CA LYS A 41 -0.52 13.98 5.35
C LYS A 41 -1.52 13.88 4.19
N GLN A 42 -2.25 14.97 3.90
CA GLN A 42 -3.25 14.99 2.85
C GLN A 42 -2.63 14.84 1.44
N GLN A 43 -1.49 15.47 1.19
CA GLN A 43 -0.80 15.33 -0.09
C GLN A 43 -0.25 13.91 -0.30
N VAL A 44 0.37 13.33 0.73
CA VAL A 44 0.88 11.95 0.66
C VAL A 44 -0.24 10.96 0.38
N LEU A 45 -1.36 11.07 1.12
CA LEU A 45 -2.54 10.22 0.89
C LEU A 45 -3.14 10.44 -0.50
N GLY A 46 -3.18 11.68 -0.98
CA GLY A 46 -3.64 12.01 -2.33
C GLY A 46 -2.78 11.37 -3.42
N LEU A 47 -1.45 11.44 -3.29
CA LEU A 47 -0.51 10.83 -4.22
C LEU A 47 -0.65 9.29 -4.24
N ILE A 48 -0.83 8.66 -3.08
CA ILE A 48 -1.07 7.21 -2.98
C ILE A 48 -2.39 6.85 -3.68
N ALA A 49 -3.48 7.55 -3.37
CA ALA A 49 -4.80 7.28 -3.95
C ALA A 49 -4.81 7.49 -5.48
N GLU A 50 -4.12 8.51 -5.98
CA GLU A 50 -3.96 8.76 -7.41
C GLU A 50 -3.15 7.66 -8.08
N SER A 51 -2.02 7.26 -7.49
CA SER A 51 -1.16 6.22 -8.04
C SER A 51 -1.84 4.86 -8.07
N PHE A 52 -2.71 4.58 -7.09
CA PHE A 52 -3.53 3.36 -7.04
C PHE A 52 -4.81 3.45 -7.89
N GLN A 53 -5.01 4.57 -8.60
CA GLN A 53 -6.15 4.81 -9.48
C GLN A 53 -7.50 4.72 -8.75
N PHE A 54 -7.54 5.11 -7.48
CA PHE A 54 -8.79 5.17 -6.74
C PHE A 54 -9.72 6.26 -7.30
N PRO A 55 -11.05 6.03 -7.28
CA PRO A 55 -12.02 7.05 -7.61
C PRO A 55 -11.80 8.36 -6.84
N LYS A 56 -12.07 9.49 -7.51
CA LYS A 56 -11.91 10.80 -6.90
C LYS A 56 -12.68 10.90 -5.59
N GLY A 57 -11.95 11.26 -4.54
CA GLY A 57 -12.52 11.52 -3.23
C GLY A 57 -12.42 10.38 -2.23
N ILE A 58 -11.85 9.25 -2.64
CA ILE A 58 -11.54 8.10 -1.79
C ILE A 58 -10.15 8.27 -1.15
N GLY A 59 -9.91 7.66 0.02
CA GLY A 59 -8.59 7.65 0.66
C GLY A 59 -8.10 9.00 1.19
N LYS A 60 -8.99 9.97 1.45
CA LYS A 60 -8.62 11.33 1.89
C LYS A 60 -8.03 11.42 3.30
N ASN A 61 -8.18 10.38 4.11
CA ASN A 61 -7.64 10.24 5.46
C ASN A 61 -7.25 8.77 5.68
N PHE A 62 -6.58 8.47 6.80
CA PHE A 62 -6.11 7.11 7.10
C PHE A 62 -7.25 6.09 7.21
N ASP A 63 -8.36 6.44 7.84
CA ASP A 63 -9.52 5.56 7.97
C ASP A 63 -10.16 5.22 6.62
N GLY A 64 -10.32 6.22 5.76
CA GLY A 64 -10.85 6.05 4.41
C GLY A 64 -9.89 5.27 3.53
N LEU A 65 -8.57 5.44 3.70
CA LEU A 65 -7.58 4.59 3.03
C LEU A 65 -7.71 3.13 3.49
N ARG A 66 -7.83 2.89 4.81
CA ARG A 66 -8.05 1.55 5.39
C ARG A 66 -9.32 0.90 4.83
N GLU A 67 -10.44 1.62 4.84
CA GLU A 67 -11.73 1.15 4.28
C GLU A 67 -11.60 0.82 2.79
N THR A 68 -10.85 1.63 2.05
CA THR A 68 -10.64 1.39 0.62
C THR A 68 -9.87 0.11 0.38
N LEU A 69 -8.71 -0.03 1.06
CA LEU A 69 -7.81 -1.18 0.94
C LEU A 69 -8.43 -2.50 1.42
N THR A 70 -9.53 -2.43 2.18
CA THR A 70 -10.20 -3.59 2.77
C THR A 70 -11.59 -3.79 2.16
N THR A 71 -12.62 -3.18 2.75
CA THR A 71 -14.03 -3.44 2.45
C THR A 71 -14.40 -3.03 1.03
N THR A 72 -13.88 -1.90 0.53
CA THR A 72 -14.21 -1.42 -0.81
C THR A 72 -13.64 -2.36 -1.88
N MET A 73 -12.37 -2.73 -1.76
CA MET A 73 -11.73 -3.67 -2.67
C MET A 73 -12.33 -5.09 -2.56
N ALA A 74 -12.69 -5.54 -1.36
CA ALA A 74 -13.41 -6.80 -1.17
C ALA A 74 -14.81 -6.79 -1.81
N ALA A 75 -15.50 -5.64 -1.79
CA ALA A 75 -16.80 -5.49 -2.43
C ALA A 75 -16.70 -5.46 -3.98
N ALA A 76 -15.53 -5.22 -4.55
CA ALA A 76 -15.31 -5.23 -5.99
C ALA A 76 -15.29 -6.65 -6.60
N GLY A 77 -15.34 -7.70 -5.77
CA GLY A 77 -15.42 -9.09 -6.20
C GLY A 77 -14.23 -9.93 -5.72
N HIS A 78 -14.03 -11.09 -6.34
CA HIS A 78 -12.90 -11.96 -6.01
C HIS A 78 -11.56 -11.29 -6.32
N GLN A 79 -10.62 -11.39 -5.39
CA GLN A 79 -9.29 -10.79 -5.49
C GLN A 79 -8.25 -11.90 -5.43
N GLU A 80 -7.43 -12.03 -6.47
CA GLU A 80 -6.36 -13.04 -6.56
C GLU A 80 -5.22 -12.76 -5.57
N GLY A 81 -5.01 -11.48 -5.26
CA GLY A 81 -4.01 -11.01 -4.32
C GLY A 81 -3.48 -9.62 -4.67
N PHE A 82 -2.65 -9.08 -3.79
CA PHE A 82 -2.12 -7.73 -3.88
C PHE A 82 -0.63 -7.71 -3.60
N LEU A 83 0.08 -6.92 -4.38
CA LEU A 83 1.45 -6.54 -4.16
C LEU A 83 1.55 -5.01 -4.24
N VAL A 84 1.73 -4.39 -3.07
CA VAL A 84 1.79 -2.96 -2.89
C VAL A 84 3.23 -2.52 -2.70
N VAL A 85 3.62 -1.43 -3.36
CA VAL A 85 4.93 -0.80 -3.24
C VAL A 85 4.75 0.70 -2.96
N LEU A 86 5.26 1.14 -1.81
CA LEU A 86 5.35 2.54 -1.40
C LEU A 86 6.81 2.98 -1.44
N GLU A 87 7.23 3.59 -2.53
CA GLU A 87 8.62 3.96 -2.73
C GLU A 87 8.90 5.39 -2.26
N GLN A 88 9.97 5.57 -1.48
CA GLN A 88 10.45 6.87 -1.00
C GLN A 88 9.38 7.67 -0.26
N LEU A 89 8.81 7.08 0.79
CA LEU A 89 7.92 7.79 1.72
C LEU A 89 8.64 9.04 2.26
N PRO A 90 8.06 10.24 2.09
CA PRO A 90 8.74 11.49 2.39
C PRO A 90 8.99 11.67 3.88
N ASN A 91 10.03 12.42 4.23
CA ASN A 91 10.31 12.83 5.60
C ASN A 91 10.00 14.33 5.81
N ALA A 92 8.73 14.72 5.69
CA ALA A 92 8.32 16.11 5.78
C ALA A 92 7.87 16.50 7.20
N GLN A 93 8.03 17.76 7.61
CA GLN A 93 7.61 18.23 8.94
C GLN A 93 6.11 17.99 9.23
N LYS A 94 5.25 18.08 8.20
CA LYS A 94 3.80 17.83 8.30
C LYS A 94 3.40 16.41 7.88
N PHE A 95 4.38 15.52 7.71
CA PHE A 95 4.26 14.08 7.51
C PHE A 95 5.44 13.40 8.23
N ASP A 96 5.41 13.54 9.56
CA ASP A 96 6.48 13.13 10.45
C ASP A 96 6.53 11.60 10.65
N LYS A 97 7.40 11.17 11.58
CA LYS A 97 7.54 9.75 11.92
C LYS A 97 6.21 9.13 12.37
N GLU A 98 5.43 9.82 13.19
CA GLU A 98 4.14 9.32 13.67
C GLU A 98 3.17 9.12 12.50
N ALA A 99 3.08 10.10 11.60
CA ALA A 99 2.26 9.99 10.40
C ALA A 99 2.65 8.80 9.51
N ARG A 100 3.95 8.51 9.38
CA ARG A 100 4.46 7.37 8.63
C ARG A 100 4.10 6.04 9.28
N GLU A 101 4.27 5.93 10.60
CA GLU A 101 3.86 4.72 11.30
C GLU A 101 2.35 4.49 11.20
N THR A 102 1.53 5.53 11.38
CA THR A 102 0.07 5.42 11.18
C THR A 102 -0.29 4.98 9.76
N LEU A 103 0.42 5.49 8.74
CA LEU A 103 0.23 5.04 7.36
C LEU A 103 0.56 3.54 7.23
N LEU A 104 1.68 3.10 7.79
CA LEU A 104 2.07 1.69 7.74
C LEU A 104 1.12 0.79 8.54
N ASP A 105 0.57 1.27 9.65
CA ASP A 105 -0.46 0.58 10.44
C ASP A 105 -1.72 0.34 9.61
N VAL A 106 -2.16 1.32 8.81
CA VAL A 106 -3.29 1.14 7.88
C VAL A 106 -3.04 -0.03 6.91
N PHE A 107 -1.81 -0.17 6.40
CA PHE A 107 -1.45 -1.29 5.53
C PHE A 107 -1.32 -2.61 6.28
N ARG A 108 -0.92 -2.61 7.56
CA ARG A 108 -0.87 -3.80 8.42
C ARG A 108 -2.27 -4.30 8.71
N ASP A 109 -3.18 -3.41 9.09
CA ASP A 109 -4.60 -3.73 9.29
C ASP A 109 -5.21 -4.34 8.01
N ALA A 110 -4.88 -3.80 6.84
CA ALA A 110 -5.31 -4.35 5.56
C ALA A 110 -4.73 -5.75 5.31
N ALA A 111 -3.44 -5.96 5.62
CA ALA A 111 -2.81 -7.27 5.47
C ALA A 111 -3.49 -8.34 6.35
N ASP A 112 -3.83 -7.99 7.60
CA ASP A 112 -4.54 -8.88 8.51
C ASP A 112 -5.96 -9.18 8.01
N TYR A 113 -6.69 -8.16 7.54
CA TYR A 113 -8.01 -8.33 6.93
C TYR A 113 -8.01 -9.30 5.74
N TRP A 114 -7.03 -9.20 4.85
CA TRP A 114 -6.90 -10.10 3.71
C TRP A 114 -6.42 -11.49 4.11
N ALA A 115 -5.63 -11.61 5.18
CA ALA A 115 -5.23 -12.89 5.75
C ALA A 115 -6.41 -13.72 6.22
N GLU A 116 -7.37 -13.11 6.92
CA GLU A 116 -8.60 -13.77 7.34
C GLU A 116 -9.43 -14.28 6.15
N LYS A 117 -9.33 -13.60 5.01
CA LYS A 117 -9.98 -13.98 3.74
C LYS A 117 -9.16 -14.93 2.87
N GLN A 118 -7.98 -15.35 3.33
CA GLN A 118 -7.02 -16.16 2.59
C GLN A 118 -6.59 -15.54 1.25
N VAL A 119 -6.59 -14.21 1.16
CA VAL A 119 -6.10 -13.47 -0.01
C VAL A 119 -4.69 -12.95 0.31
N PRO A 120 -3.70 -13.17 -0.57
CA PRO A 120 -2.36 -12.62 -0.36
C PRO A 120 -2.35 -11.08 -0.46
N PHE A 121 -1.74 -10.40 0.48
CA PHE A 121 -1.59 -8.94 0.53
C PHE A 121 -0.20 -8.56 1.04
N ARG A 122 0.72 -8.26 0.13
CA ARG A 122 2.12 -7.94 0.46
C ARG A 122 2.37 -6.46 0.25
N VAL A 123 2.95 -5.79 1.24
CA VAL A 123 3.31 -4.38 1.17
C VAL A 123 4.80 -4.22 1.37
N PHE A 124 5.43 -3.51 0.44
CA PHE A 124 6.84 -3.14 0.49
C PHE A 124 6.94 -1.62 0.58
N TYR A 125 7.76 -1.10 1.49
CA TYR A 125 7.95 0.34 1.63
C TYR A 125 9.43 0.75 1.70
N SER A 126 9.75 1.96 1.28
CA SER A 126 11.04 2.63 1.58
C SER A 126 10.80 4.03 2.11
N PHE A 127 11.78 4.53 2.83
CA PHE A 127 11.83 5.94 3.24
C PHE A 127 12.84 6.68 2.35
N GLU A 128 12.65 8.00 2.25
CA GLU A 128 13.69 8.93 1.77
C GLU A 128 15.00 8.82 2.57
#